data_AF-A0A3P6T150-F1
#
_entry.id   AF-A0A3P6T150-F1
#
_cell.length_a   1.000
_cell.length_b   1.000
_cell.length_c   1.000
_cell.angle_alpha   90.00
_cell.angle_beta   90.00
_cell.angle_gamma   90.00
#
_symmetry.space_group_name_H-M   'P 1'
#
loop_
_entity.id
_entity.type
_entity.pdbx_description
1 polymer ?
#
loop_
_entity_poly.entity_id
_entity_poly.type
_entity_poly.pdbx_seq_one_letter_code
_entity_poly.pdbx_strand_id
1 'polypeptide(L)'
;MPRPKRANIARSDAYNAIAPLAKVLHLPTSSFSTLISTRNSLGNPGSAFFRKDGDPNVLTDPVVKKIAEGHGKTPAQVALRWAIQLDIIVIPKSVSESRIKENVALFDFKLSEEEMKEMEGLDRGWRIVNLSASNREHPHNPYNEEF
;
A
#
# COMPACT_ATOMS: atom_id res chain seq x y z
N MET A 1 24.47 -31.94 1.78
CA MET A 1 24.62 -31.40 3.16
C MET A 1 23.29 -30.77 3.60
N PRO A 2 22.71 -31.18 4.74
CA PRO A 2 21.51 -30.53 5.27
C PRO A 2 21.84 -29.10 5.70
N ARG A 3 21.01 -28.13 5.29
CA ARG A 3 21.17 -26.73 5.70
C ARG A 3 20.87 -26.60 7.21
N PRO A 4 21.65 -25.81 7.97
CA PRO A 4 21.37 -25.60 9.38
C PRO A 4 20.00 -24.95 9.54
N LYS A 5 19.20 -25.47 10.48
CA LYS A 5 17.92 -24.86 10.88
C LYS A 5 18.23 -23.43 11.35
N ARG A 6 17.63 -22.42 10.70
CA ARG A 6 17.72 -21.04 11.19
C ARG A 6 17.00 -20.95 12.53
N ALA A 7 17.69 -20.41 13.53
CA ALA A 7 17.09 -20.10 14.81
C ALA A 7 15.95 -19.09 14.60
N ASN A 8 14.81 -19.34 15.26
CA ASN A 8 13.75 -18.34 15.40
C ASN A 8 14.30 -17.22 16.28
N ILE A 9 14.78 -16.16 15.64
CA ILE A 9 15.15 -14.90 16.31
C ILE A 9 13.84 -14.31 16.82
N ALA A 10 13.67 -14.29 18.14
CA ALA A 10 12.50 -13.69 18.76
C ALA A 10 12.46 -12.19 18.38
N ARG A 11 11.29 -11.56 18.46
CA ARG A 11 11.12 -10.12 18.16
C ARG A 11 12.11 -9.22 18.95
N SER A 12 12.54 -9.68 20.12
CA SER A 12 13.60 -9.11 20.98
C SER A 12 15.02 -9.19 20.38
N ASP A 13 15.30 -10.23 19.61
CA ASP A 13 16.63 -10.51 19.07
C ASP A 13 16.88 -9.70 17.79
N ALA A 14 15.81 -9.46 17.01
CA ALA A 14 15.83 -8.47 15.94
C ALA A 14 16.06 -7.06 16.50
N TYR A 15 15.38 -6.69 17.59
CA TYR A 15 15.56 -5.42 18.32
C TYR A 15 17.02 -5.18 18.74
N ASN A 16 17.68 -6.21 19.29
CA ASN A 16 19.09 -6.12 19.69
C ASN A 16 20.07 -5.95 18.50
N ALA A 17 19.69 -6.39 17.29
CA ALA A 17 20.52 -6.26 16.10
C ALA A 17 20.46 -4.85 15.45
N ILE A 18 19.35 -4.12 15.62
CA ILE A 18 19.13 -2.77 15.06
C ILE A 18 19.39 -1.64 16.06
N ALA A 19 19.40 -1.92 17.36
CA ALA A 19 19.69 -0.94 18.40
C ALA A 19 21.04 -0.19 18.23
N PRO A 20 22.14 -0.81 17.75
CA PRO A 20 23.38 -0.10 17.46
C PRO A 20 23.26 0.89 16.29
N LEU A 21 22.43 0.58 15.27
CA LEU A 21 22.17 1.42 14.10
C LEU A 21 21.26 2.61 14.42
N ALA A 22 20.26 2.43 15.29
CA ALA A 22 19.36 3.50 15.73
C ALA A 22 20.10 4.59 16.54
N LYS A 23 21.15 4.22 17.29
CA LYS A 23 22.03 5.17 18.00
C LYS A 23 22.84 6.07 17.07
N VAL A 24 23.20 5.60 15.88
CA VAL A 24 23.94 6.39 14.87
C VAL A 24 23.03 7.42 14.19
N LEU A 25 21.72 7.13 14.09
CA LEU A 25 20.75 7.93 13.35
C LEU A 25 19.92 8.89 14.22
N HIS A 26 20.17 8.98 15.54
CA HIS A 26 19.46 9.88 16.48
C HIS A 26 17.92 9.83 16.37
N LEU A 27 17.35 8.66 16.12
CA LEU A 27 15.90 8.48 16.06
C LEU A 27 15.34 8.34 17.49
N PRO A 28 14.30 9.10 17.88
CA PRO A 28 13.69 8.99 19.21
C PRO A 28 13.03 7.61 19.37
N THR A 29 13.42 6.87 20.42
CA THR A 29 12.99 5.50 20.71
C THR A 29 11.68 5.40 21.49
N SER A 30 10.86 6.45 21.49
CA SER A 30 9.55 6.46 22.15
C SER A 30 8.45 6.43 21.09
N SER A 31 7.74 5.31 21.01
CA SER A 31 6.73 4.93 20.01
C SER A 31 7.31 4.52 18.66
N PHE A 32 7.25 3.22 18.35
CA PHE A 32 7.55 2.70 17.03
C PHE A 32 6.56 3.27 16.01
N SER A 33 6.92 4.34 15.31
CA SER A 33 6.17 4.79 14.13
C SER A 33 6.44 3.81 12.99
N THR A 34 5.68 2.72 12.89
CA THR A 34 5.74 1.87 11.70
C THR A 34 5.18 2.64 10.52
N LEU A 35 6.05 2.99 9.57
CA LEU A 35 5.63 3.58 8.31
C LEU A 35 5.06 2.48 7.40
N ILE A 36 3.80 2.64 7.00
CA ILE A 36 3.13 1.74 6.06
C ILE A 36 3.40 2.27 4.65
N SER A 37 3.90 1.42 3.77
CA SER A 37 4.07 1.73 2.35
C SER A 37 3.26 0.78 1.48
N THR A 38 2.48 1.31 0.54
CA THR A 38 1.66 0.50 -0.37
C THR A 38 2.44 0.15 -1.63
N ARG A 39 2.83 -1.13 -1.76
CA ARG A 39 3.24 -1.67 -3.06
C ARG A 39 1.98 -1.96 -3.87
N ASN A 40 1.96 -1.56 -5.15
CA ASN A 40 0.78 -1.60 -6.02
C ASN A 40 -0.33 -0.59 -5.64
N SER A 41 0.04 0.65 -5.31
CA SER A 41 -0.89 1.73 -4.92
C SER A 41 -2.02 2.01 -5.92
N LEU A 42 -1.89 1.57 -7.18
CA LEU A 42 -2.92 1.69 -8.21
C LEU A 42 -3.53 0.34 -8.64
N GLY A 43 -3.28 -0.76 -7.92
CA GLY A 43 -3.95 -2.05 -8.16
C GLY A 43 -3.53 -2.81 -9.43
N ASN A 44 -2.31 -2.59 -9.91
CA ASN A 44 -1.71 -3.25 -11.10
C ASN A 44 -2.61 -3.22 -12.36
N PRO A 45 -3.05 -2.04 -12.82
CA PRO A 45 -4.13 -1.92 -13.80
C PRO A 45 -3.79 -2.52 -15.19
N GLY A 46 -2.50 -2.67 -15.51
CA GLY A 46 -2.04 -3.24 -16.79
C GLY A 46 -1.58 -4.70 -16.72
N SER A 47 -1.76 -5.41 -15.60
CA SER A 47 -1.25 -6.78 -15.46
C SER A 47 -2.36 -7.81 -15.66
N ALA A 48 -2.32 -8.53 -16.80
CA ALA A 48 -3.16 -9.72 -17.01
C ALA A 48 -2.78 -10.92 -16.13
N PHE A 49 -1.63 -10.86 -15.45
CA PHE A 49 -1.19 -11.90 -14.51
C PHE A 49 -1.84 -11.75 -13.14
N PHE A 50 -1.95 -10.51 -12.65
CA PHE A 50 -2.52 -10.23 -11.33
C PHE A 50 -4.02 -9.90 -11.36
N ARG A 51 -4.56 -9.50 -12.52
CA ARG A 51 -5.96 -9.09 -12.66
C ARG A 51 -6.73 -10.07 -13.53
N LYS A 52 -7.97 -10.34 -13.12
CA LYS A 52 -8.99 -11.10 -13.83
C LYS A 52 -10.15 -10.20 -14.21
N ASP A 53 -10.95 -10.66 -15.17
CA ASP A 53 -12.19 -9.96 -15.54
C ASP A 53 -13.14 -9.90 -14.34
N GLY A 54 -13.70 -8.72 -14.09
CA GLY A 54 -14.56 -8.45 -12.94
C GLY A 54 -13.85 -8.05 -11.65
N ASP A 55 -12.51 -8.09 -11.60
CA ASP A 55 -11.78 -7.62 -10.41
C ASP A 55 -12.02 -6.11 -10.16
N PRO A 56 -12.17 -5.67 -8.89
CA PRO A 56 -12.29 -4.27 -8.55
C PRO A 56 -11.12 -3.43 -9.09
N ASN A 57 -11.44 -2.27 -9.67
CA ASN A 57 -10.45 -1.35 -10.22
C ASN A 57 -10.76 0.09 -9.80
N VAL A 58 -9.93 0.61 -8.91
CA VAL A 58 -10.03 1.97 -8.36
C VAL A 58 -10.00 3.05 -9.44
N LEU A 59 -9.28 2.81 -10.55
CA LEU A 59 -9.16 3.79 -11.64
C LEU A 59 -10.44 3.92 -12.47
N THR A 60 -11.33 2.93 -12.38
CA THR A 60 -12.60 2.92 -13.11
C THR A 60 -13.81 3.04 -12.20
N ASP A 61 -13.61 3.07 -10.88
CA ASP A 61 -14.70 3.15 -9.90
C ASP A 61 -15.45 4.49 -10.04
N PRO A 62 -16.80 4.47 -10.12
CA PRO A 62 -17.60 5.68 -10.29
C PRO A 62 -17.40 6.73 -9.20
N VAL A 63 -17.19 6.33 -7.95
CA VAL A 63 -16.98 7.24 -6.82
C VAL A 63 -15.66 7.99 -7.03
N VAL A 64 -14.59 7.25 -7.33
CA VAL A 64 -13.26 7.82 -7.56
C VAL A 64 -13.27 8.76 -8.76
N LYS A 65 -13.97 8.41 -9.84
CA LYS A 65 -14.14 9.27 -11.01
C LYS A 65 -14.87 10.57 -10.69
N LYS A 66 -15.97 10.50 -9.95
CA LYS A 66 -16.73 11.67 -9.54
C LYS A 66 -15.89 12.63 -8.70
N ILE A 67 -15.13 12.11 -7.74
CA ILE A 67 -14.20 12.91 -6.93
C ILE A 67 -13.12 13.52 -7.84
N ALA A 68 -12.54 12.73 -8.74
CA ALA A 68 -11.51 13.21 -9.66
C ALA A 68 -12.01 14.37 -10.54
N GLU A 69 -13.23 14.25 -11.08
CA GLU A 69 -13.89 15.32 -11.84
C GLU A 69 -14.08 16.58 -11.00
N GLY A 70 -14.52 16.44 -9.74
CA GLY A 70 -14.71 17.57 -8.82
C GLY A 70 -13.44 18.38 -8.54
N HIS A 71 -12.27 17.72 -8.54
CA HIS A 71 -10.96 18.37 -8.32
C HIS A 71 -10.23 18.74 -9.62
N GLY A 72 -10.75 18.38 -10.80
CA GLY A 72 -10.03 18.50 -12.07
C GLY A 72 -8.76 17.63 -12.11
N LYS A 73 -8.81 16.46 -11.48
CA LYS A 73 -7.70 15.50 -11.34
C LYS A 73 -8.05 14.18 -12.02
N THR A 74 -7.11 13.25 -12.05
CA THR A 74 -7.35 11.88 -12.51
C THR A 74 -7.74 10.95 -11.35
N PRO A 75 -8.42 9.82 -11.64
CA PRO A 75 -8.68 8.79 -10.62
C PRO A 75 -7.41 8.26 -9.94
N ALA A 76 -6.28 8.21 -10.66
CA ALA A 76 -5.00 7.80 -10.08
C ALA A 76 -4.51 8.82 -9.04
N GLN A 77 -4.63 10.12 -9.33
CA GLN A 77 -4.26 11.16 -8.37
C GLN A 77 -5.13 11.12 -7.11
N VAL A 78 -6.44 10.91 -7.25
CA VAL A 78 -7.35 10.78 -6.10
C VAL A 78 -6.97 9.58 -5.24
N ALA A 79 -6.74 8.41 -5.84
CA ALA A 79 -6.34 7.21 -5.09
C ALA A 79 -5.01 7.39 -4.33
N LEU A 80 -4.02 8.02 -4.98
CA LEU A 80 -2.73 8.30 -4.34
C LEU A 80 -2.85 9.37 -3.24
N ARG A 81 -3.65 10.41 -3.49
CA ARG A 81 -3.89 11.48 -2.52
C ARG A 81 -4.57 10.97 -1.26
N TRP A 82 -5.56 10.09 -1.42
CA TRP A 82 -6.26 9.45 -0.30
C TRP A 82 -5.28 8.72 0.62
N ALA A 83 -4.40 7.89 0.07
CA ALA A 83 -3.39 7.18 0.85
C ALA A 83 -2.41 8.15 1.55
N ILE A 84 -1.93 9.19 0.86
CA ILE A 84 -1.05 10.20 1.46
C ILE A 84 -1.75 10.94 2.62
N GLN A 85 -3.04 11.24 2.52
CA GLN A 85 -3.81 11.89 3.59
C GLN A 85 -4.03 10.99 4.82
N LEU A 86 -3.85 9.68 4.68
CA LEU A 86 -3.82 8.71 5.77
C LEU A 86 -2.41 8.47 6.32
N ASP A 87 -1.45 9.33 5.96
CA ASP A 87 -0.02 9.18 6.28
C ASP A 87 0.60 7.87 5.75
N ILE A 88 0.05 7.33 4.65
CA ILE A 88 0.57 6.14 3.98
C ILE A 88 1.52 6.54 2.85
N ILE A 89 2.71 5.94 2.83
CA ILE A 89 3.72 6.18 1.79
C ILE A 89 3.34 5.43 0.51
N VAL A 90 3.09 6.16 -0.57
CA VAL A 90 2.79 5.58 -1.89
C VAL A 90 4.04 5.48 -2.77
N ILE A 91 4.16 4.39 -3.54
CA ILE A 91 5.25 4.17 -4.51
C ILE A 91 4.70 3.78 -5.90
N PRO A 92 3.97 4.67 -6.60
CA PRO A 92 3.37 4.36 -7.88
C PRO A 92 4.45 4.15 -8.97
N LYS A 93 4.41 2.99 -9.64
CA LYS A 93 5.31 2.70 -10.76
C LYS A 93 4.70 3.18 -12.08
N SER A 94 5.48 3.91 -12.87
CA SER A 94 5.16 4.21 -14.28
C SER A 94 6.45 4.23 -15.11
N VAL A 95 6.31 4.00 -16.42
CA VAL A 95 7.37 4.25 -17.43
C VAL A 95 6.95 5.32 -18.44
N SER A 96 5.72 5.82 -18.32
CA SER A 96 5.16 6.85 -19.19
C SER A 96 5.36 8.19 -18.51
N GLU A 97 6.04 9.10 -19.22
CA GLU A 97 6.44 10.41 -18.68
C GLU A 97 5.23 11.23 -18.20
N SER A 98 4.15 11.27 -18.98
CA SER A 98 2.91 11.95 -18.59
C SER A 98 2.35 11.42 -17.27
N ARG A 99 2.30 10.09 -17.11
CA ARG A 99 1.84 9.45 -15.87
C ARG A 99 2.80 9.65 -14.70
N ILE A 100 4.11 9.74 -14.95
CA ILE A 100 5.08 10.07 -13.90
C ILE A 100 4.82 11.48 -13.37
N LYS A 101 4.63 12.46 -14.27
CA LYS A 101 4.30 13.84 -13.90
C LYS A 101 2.99 13.91 -13.12
N GLU A 102 1.95 13.22 -13.61
CA GLU A 102 0.64 13.13 -12.95
C GLU A 102 0.74 12.52 -11.53
N ASN A 103 1.46 11.42 -11.37
CA ASN A 103 1.62 10.73 -10.07
C ASN A 103 2.42 11.53 -9.03
N VAL A 104 3.14 12.58 -9.43
CA VAL A 104 3.86 13.48 -8.51
C VAL A 104 3.03 14.71 -8.16
N ALA A 105 2.12 15.13 -9.04
CA ALA A 105 1.22 16.27 -8.85
C ALA A 105 0.06 15.92 -7.89
N LEU A 106 0.39 15.67 -6.63
CA LEU A 106 -0.53 15.22 -5.58
C LEU A 106 -0.68 16.21 -4.41
N PHE A 107 0.06 17.32 -4.41
CA PHE A 107 0.18 18.21 -3.25
C PHE A 107 -0.51 19.56 -3.45
N ASP A 108 -1.08 19.80 -4.63
CA ASP A 108 -1.80 21.01 -5.00
C ASP A 108 -3.32 20.92 -4.77
N PHE A 109 -3.81 19.81 -4.21
CA PHE A 109 -5.20 19.61 -3.81
C PHE A 109 -5.32 18.74 -2.56
N LYS A 110 -6.51 18.71 -1.96
CA LYS A 110 -6.83 17.91 -0.77
C LYS A 110 -8.25 17.37 -0.89
N LEU A 111 -8.45 16.09 -0.55
CA LEU A 111 -9.76 15.48 -0.42
C LEU A 111 -10.45 16.00 0.86
N SER A 112 -11.74 16.32 0.76
CA SER A 112 -12.58 16.70 1.90
C SER A 112 -12.78 15.52 2.85
N GLU A 113 -13.30 15.78 4.05
CA GLU A 113 -13.61 14.70 5.01
C GLU A 113 -14.68 13.75 4.47
N GLU A 114 -15.65 14.27 3.73
CA GLU A 114 -16.69 13.50 3.06
C GLU A 114 -16.10 12.62 1.96
N GLU A 115 -15.23 13.17 1.12
CA GLU A 115 -14.56 12.40 0.06
C GLU A 115 -13.63 11.32 0.64
N MET A 116 -12.95 11.61 1.75
CA MET A 116 -12.14 10.62 2.47
C MET A 116 -13.00 9.45 2.96
N LYS A 117 -14.22 9.72 3.48
CA LYS A 117 -15.19 8.70 3.90
C LYS A 117 -15.79 7.93 2.72
N GLU A 118 -16.09 8.60 1.61
CA GLU A 118 -16.55 7.95 0.37
C GLU A 118 -15.50 6.95 -0.14
N MET A 119 -14.22 7.32 -0.11
CA MET A 119 -13.10 6.45 -0.48
C MET A 119 -12.91 5.27 0.47
N GLU A 120 -13.08 5.48 1.79
CA GLU A 120 -13.04 4.41 2.79
C GLU A 120 -14.13 3.35 2.55
N GLY A 121 -15.34 3.80 2.17
CA GLY A 121 -16.46 2.92 1.83
C GLY A 121 -16.26 2.04 0.59
N LEU A 122 -15.14 2.18 -0.13
CA LEU A 122 -14.79 1.33 -1.27
C LEU A 122 -14.10 0.02 -0.88
N ASP A 123 -13.74 -0.17 0.40
CA ASP A 123 -13.13 -1.43 0.84
C ASP A 123 -14.09 -2.61 0.63
N ARG A 124 -13.52 -3.72 0.17
CA ARG A 124 -14.23 -4.96 -0.16
C ARG A 124 -13.53 -6.19 0.43
N GLY A 125 -12.53 -6.02 1.29
CA GLY A 125 -11.65 -7.10 1.73
C GLY A 125 -10.90 -7.79 0.57
N TRP A 126 -10.85 -7.16 -0.61
CA TRP A 126 -10.25 -7.73 -1.81
C TRP A 126 -8.79 -7.32 -1.93
N ARG A 127 -7.92 -8.26 -2.33
CA ARG A 127 -6.47 -8.06 -2.43
C ARG A 127 -5.98 -8.44 -3.82
N ILE A 128 -5.27 -7.51 -4.48
CA ILE A 128 -4.61 -7.75 -5.77
C ILE A 128 -3.54 -8.86 -5.68
N VAL A 129 -2.82 -8.93 -4.56
CA VAL A 129 -1.89 -10.02 -4.26
C VAL A 129 -2.49 -10.80 -3.10
N ASN A 130 -3.13 -11.91 -3.44
CA ASN A 130 -3.64 -12.87 -2.48
C ASN A 130 -2.90 -14.21 -2.65
N LEU A 131 -2.07 -14.56 -1.67
CA LEU A 131 -1.33 -15.83 -1.66
C LEU A 131 -1.97 -16.86 -0.73
N SER A 132 -3.22 -16.64 -0.28
CA SER A 132 -3.89 -17.56 0.64
C SER A 132 -4.05 -18.96 0.05
N ALA A 133 -4.32 -19.09 -1.24
CA ALA A 133 -4.45 -20.38 -1.91
C ALA A 133 -3.11 -21.09 -2.14
N SER A 134 -2.08 -20.37 -2.59
CA SER A 134 -0.78 -20.96 -2.95
C SER A 134 0.11 -21.26 -1.75
N ASN A 135 -0.05 -20.51 -0.66
CA ASN A 135 0.76 -20.64 0.55
C ASN A 135 -0.06 -21.02 1.78
N ARG A 136 -1.27 -21.56 1.62
CA ARG A 136 -2.23 -21.80 2.72
C ARG A 136 -1.60 -22.51 3.93
N GLU A 137 -0.82 -23.54 3.66
CA GLU A 137 -0.21 -24.42 4.66
C GLU A 137 1.12 -23.90 5.20
N HIS A 138 1.66 -22.80 4.65
CA HIS A 138 2.91 -22.25 5.14
C HIS A 138 2.72 -21.73 6.57
N PRO A 139 3.54 -22.15 7.56
CA PRO A 139 3.35 -21.81 8.98
C PRO A 139 3.37 -20.30 9.29
N HIS A 140 3.87 -19.49 8.37
CA HIS A 140 3.95 -18.04 8.47
C HIS A 140 3.23 -17.33 7.33
N ASN A 141 2.17 -17.92 6.79
CA ASN A 141 1.36 -17.26 5.77
C ASN A 141 0.65 -16.03 6.38
N PRO A 142 0.98 -14.80 5.95
CA PRO A 142 0.43 -13.58 6.55
C PRO A 142 -1.02 -13.30 6.12
N TYR A 143 -1.60 -14.10 5.22
CA TYR A 143 -2.95 -13.89 4.68
C TYR A 143 -4.02 -14.77 5.35
N ASN A 144 -3.65 -15.59 6.34
CA ASN A 144 -4.57 -16.50 7.01
C ASN A 144 -5.28 -15.84 8.21
N GLU A 145 -4.77 -14.71 8.70
CA GLU A 145 -5.32 -13.97 9.84
C GLU A 145 -6.16 -12.78 9.36
N GLU A 146 -7.16 -12.41 10.15
CA GLU A 146 -7.98 -11.21 9.96
C GLU A 146 -7.26 -9.99 10.58
N PHE A 147 -7.38 -8.83 9.93
CA PHE A 147 -6.85 -7.55 10.40
C PHE A 147 -7.65 -6.38 9.88
#